data_AF-A0A926XHN4-F1
#
_entry.id   AF-A0A926XHN4-F1
#
_cell.length_a   1.000
_cell.length_b   1.000
_cell.length_c   1.000
_cell.angle_alpha   90.00
_cell.angle_beta   90.00
_cell.angle_gamma   90.00
#
_symmetry.space_group_name_H-M   'P 1'
#
loop_
_entity.id
_entity.type
_entity.pdbx_description
1 polymer ?
#
loop_
_entity_poly.entity_id
_entity_poly.type
_entity_poly.pdbx_seq_one_letter_code
_entity_poly.pdbx_strand_id
1 'polypeptide(L)'
;MKKSIFLFLLLALSSFLVVYYYWKQATQLPEWYISKEKATNSQVRQINFRNEAEVQTVKDRLQRNVDAKIENSIGASQGLPTKLGRRDGGDEKTAIDKITENPQAELGTQNIEIDLSEHEVNDLVISTIAKDKNTSKLLASTKGLNTTIKNGQVESGVVFNVSEVPKEELNQQEKELLEKVIKTFPFLEEKEVYIGVEGKPRVENGQLKLEEQTKIKVGNLSFTTAELSQRLGIPQEKIEQRLKLELELGRLKINDIEIKENNASLKGSVN
;
A
#
# COMPACT_ATOMS: atom_id res chain seq x y z
N MET A 1 14.12 59.51 -2.45
CA MET A 1 14.78 58.29 -1.92
C MET A 1 13.97 57.59 -0.83
N LYS A 2 13.74 58.18 0.38
CA LYS A 2 13.06 57.48 1.50
C LYS A 2 11.72 56.78 1.15
N LYS A 3 10.86 57.38 0.32
CA LYS A 3 9.57 56.79 -0.08
C LYS A 3 9.70 55.52 -0.93
N SER A 4 10.73 55.41 -1.76
CA SER A 4 10.96 54.23 -2.62
C SER A 4 11.43 53.01 -1.80
N ILE A 5 12.26 53.23 -0.78
CA ILE A 5 12.72 52.17 0.14
C ILE A 5 11.52 51.54 0.87
N PHE A 6 10.56 52.35 1.31
CA PHE A 6 9.34 51.85 1.96
C PHE A 6 8.46 51.00 1.02
N LEU A 7 8.37 51.37 -0.26
CA LEU A 7 7.64 50.60 -1.27
C LEU A 7 8.29 49.25 -1.55
N PHE A 8 9.63 49.21 -1.67
CA PHE A 8 10.38 47.95 -1.81
C PHE A 8 10.25 47.06 -0.57
N LEU A 9 10.25 47.64 0.64
CA LEU A 9 10.05 46.89 1.88
C LEU A 9 8.66 46.24 1.94
N LEU A 10 7.61 46.96 1.54
CA LEU A 10 6.24 46.43 1.46
C LEU A 10 6.11 45.30 0.43
N LEU A 11 6.72 45.45 -0.76
CA LEU A 11 6.76 44.38 -1.77
C LEU A 11 7.50 43.14 -1.23
N ALA A 12 8.67 43.32 -0.63
CA ALA A 12 9.43 42.23 -0.02
C ALA A 12 8.63 41.51 1.08
N LEU A 13 8.01 42.24 2.00
CA LEU A 13 7.13 41.69 3.06
C LEU A 13 5.94 40.91 2.48
N SER A 14 5.29 41.43 1.44
CA SER A 14 4.18 40.73 0.79
C SER A 14 4.62 39.41 0.14
N SER A 15 5.78 39.41 -0.55
CA SER A 15 6.34 38.20 -1.14
C SER A 15 6.75 37.16 -0.08
N PHE A 16 7.31 37.61 1.05
CA PHE A 16 7.70 36.75 2.15
C PHE A 16 6.49 36.07 2.81
N LEU A 17 5.38 36.80 3.02
CA LEU A 17 4.13 36.24 3.55
C LEU A 17 3.52 35.18 2.62
N VAL A 18 3.54 35.41 1.32
CA VAL A 18 3.05 34.44 0.32
C VAL A 18 3.93 33.18 0.31
N VAL A 19 5.25 33.33 0.25
CA VAL A 19 6.19 32.18 0.29
C VAL A 19 6.05 31.39 1.60
N TYR A 20 5.95 32.08 2.74
CA TYR A 20 5.75 31.44 4.04
C TYR A 20 4.41 30.69 4.11
N TYR A 21 3.33 31.25 3.55
CA TYR A 21 2.03 30.57 3.51
C TYR A 21 2.11 29.27 2.69
N TYR A 22 2.67 29.32 1.47
CA TYR A 22 2.85 28.13 0.64
C TYR A 22 3.78 27.09 1.29
N TRP A 23 4.88 27.50 1.94
CA TRP A 23 5.76 26.60 2.67
C TRP A 23 5.06 25.94 3.87
N LYS A 24 4.28 26.71 4.63
CA LYS A 24 3.46 26.19 5.73
C LYS A 24 2.40 25.23 5.22
N GLN A 25 1.79 25.49 4.06
CA GLN A 25 0.79 24.62 3.45
C GLN A 25 1.42 23.33 2.89
N ALA A 26 2.61 23.41 2.28
CA ALA A 26 3.36 22.26 1.77
C ALA A 26 3.83 21.32 2.89
N THR A 27 4.15 21.85 4.07
CA THR A 27 4.64 21.09 5.23
C THR A 27 3.56 20.66 6.24
N GLN A 28 2.28 20.68 5.86
CA GLN A 28 1.22 20.15 6.72
C GLN A 28 1.25 18.62 6.78
N LEU A 29 1.21 18.10 8.01
CA LEU A 29 1.06 16.67 8.27
C LEU A 29 -0.43 16.29 8.14
N PRO A 30 -0.75 15.04 7.75
CA PRO A 30 -2.12 14.61 7.55
C PRO A 30 -2.90 14.51 8.87
N GLU A 31 -4.21 14.67 8.81
CA GLU A 31 -5.08 14.67 9.99
C GLU A 31 -4.98 13.39 10.83
N TRP A 32 -4.77 12.23 10.18
CA TRP A 32 -4.58 10.94 10.85
C TRP A 32 -3.31 10.90 11.71
N TYR A 33 -2.32 11.76 11.42
CA TYR A 33 -1.11 11.89 12.21
C TYR A 33 -1.28 12.89 13.37
N ILE A 34 -1.85 14.06 13.09
CA ILE A 34 -2.03 15.14 14.07
C ILE A 34 -3.10 14.79 15.13
N SER A 35 -4.16 14.07 14.75
CA SER A 35 -5.28 13.74 15.65
C SER A 35 -4.89 12.87 16.86
N LYS A 36 -3.67 12.32 16.87
CA LYS A 36 -3.12 11.49 17.94
C LYS A 36 -3.06 12.20 19.30
N GLU A 37 -2.97 13.53 19.32
CA GLU A 37 -3.00 14.32 20.57
C GLU A 37 -4.42 14.50 21.17
N LYS A 38 -5.49 14.17 20.42
CA LYS A 38 -6.88 14.51 20.82
C LYS A 38 -7.89 13.36 20.77
N ALA A 39 -7.57 12.22 20.15
CA ALA A 39 -8.52 11.13 19.96
C ALA A 39 -8.17 9.87 20.77
N THR A 40 -8.85 9.67 21.91
CA THR A 40 -8.77 8.43 22.71
C THR A 40 -9.45 7.22 22.04
N ASN A 41 -10.15 7.42 20.91
CA ASN A 41 -10.98 6.38 20.30
C ASN A 41 -11.19 6.61 18.78
N SER A 42 -10.23 6.20 17.94
CA SER A 42 -10.40 6.07 16.48
C SER A 42 -9.35 5.12 15.90
N GLN A 43 -9.72 4.39 14.84
CA GLN A 43 -9.11 3.11 14.44
C GLN A 43 -7.77 3.20 13.69
N VAL A 44 -7.10 4.36 13.69
CA VAL A 44 -5.80 4.58 13.04
C VAL A 44 -4.66 4.08 13.94
N ARG A 45 -4.21 2.84 13.71
CA ARG A 45 -3.02 2.29 14.40
C ARG A 45 -1.75 2.71 13.66
N GLN A 46 -1.06 3.72 14.21
CA GLN A 46 0.30 4.06 13.78
C GLN A 46 1.27 2.99 14.30
N ILE A 47 1.64 2.04 13.44
CA ILE A 47 2.64 1.01 13.75
C ILE A 47 4.03 1.64 13.84
N ASN A 48 4.76 1.34 14.91
CA ASN A 48 6.16 1.70 15.04
C ASN A 48 7.03 0.61 14.40
N PHE A 49 7.59 0.88 13.22
CA PHE A 49 8.44 -0.09 12.51
C PHE A 49 9.75 -0.44 13.23
N ARG A 50 10.16 0.32 14.26
CA ARG A 50 11.27 -0.07 15.16
C ARG A 50 10.87 -1.17 16.15
N ASN A 51 9.57 -1.46 16.31
CA ASN A 51 9.05 -2.48 17.19
C ASN A 51 8.69 -3.74 16.39
N GLU A 52 9.66 -4.64 16.22
CA GLU A 52 9.49 -5.91 15.49
C GLU A 52 8.30 -6.73 16.01
N ALA A 53 8.02 -6.71 17.32
CA ALA A 53 6.89 -7.42 17.91
C ALA A 53 5.53 -6.83 17.48
N GLU A 54 5.44 -5.52 17.26
CA GLU A 54 4.22 -4.88 16.75
C GLU A 54 3.99 -5.24 15.28
N VAL A 55 5.04 -5.18 14.46
CA VAL A 55 5.01 -5.60 13.04
C VAL A 55 4.66 -7.08 12.90
N GLN A 56 5.23 -7.95 13.73
CA GLN A 56 4.90 -9.38 13.74
C GLN A 56 3.45 -9.61 14.19
N THR A 57 2.95 -8.86 15.18
CA THR A 57 1.53 -8.92 15.60
C THR A 57 0.57 -8.47 14.49
N VAL A 58 0.97 -7.51 13.65
CA VAL A 58 0.22 -7.12 12.43
C VAL A 58 0.17 -8.28 11.44
N LYS A 59 1.32 -8.87 11.12
CA LYS A 59 1.45 -10.01 10.20
C LYS A 59 0.63 -11.22 10.68
N ASP A 60 0.70 -11.59 11.96
CA ASP A 60 -0.03 -12.73 12.52
C ASP A 60 -1.54 -12.49 12.64
N ARG A 61 -1.98 -11.24 12.74
CA ARG A 61 -3.41 -10.89 12.64
C ARG A 61 -3.89 -11.02 11.20
N LEU A 62 -3.17 -10.43 10.24
CA LEU A 62 -3.51 -10.53 8.83
C LEU A 62 -3.58 -11.98 8.37
N GLN A 63 -2.58 -12.79 8.69
CA GLN A 63 -2.52 -14.20 8.32
C GLN A 63 -3.74 -14.97 8.83
N ARG A 64 -4.09 -14.83 10.12
CA ARG A 64 -5.27 -15.49 10.70
C ARG A 64 -6.59 -15.05 10.07
N ASN A 65 -6.74 -13.75 9.81
CA ASN A 65 -7.95 -13.23 9.15
C ASN A 65 -8.08 -13.78 7.71
N VAL A 66 -6.96 -13.86 6.98
CA VAL A 66 -6.92 -14.41 5.62
C VAL A 66 -7.25 -15.89 5.64
N ASP A 67 -6.59 -16.70 6.48
CA ASP A 67 -6.85 -18.15 6.54
C ASP A 67 -8.32 -18.44 6.89
N ALA A 68 -8.93 -17.68 7.81
CA ALA A 68 -10.35 -17.81 8.11
C ALA A 68 -11.25 -17.45 6.91
N LYS A 69 -10.90 -16.42 6.12
CA LYS A 69 -11.65 -16.08 4.88
C LYS A 69 -11.47 -17.15 3.80
N ILE A 70 -10.28 -17.75 3.68
CA ILE A 70 -9.99 -18.88 2.78
C ILE A 70 -10.88 -20.07 3.15
N GLU A 71 -10.87 -20.50 4.41
CA GLU A 71 -11.65 -21.65 4.90
C GLU A 71 -13.15 -21.48 4.67
N ASN A 72 -13.69 -20.28 4.95
CA ASN A 72 -15.09 -19.96 4.68
C ASN A 72 -15.43 -20.02 3.18
N SER A 73 -14.53 -19.55 2.31
CA SER A 73 -14.74 -19.55 0.85
C SER A 73 -14.70 -20.96 0.26
N ILE A 74 -13.80 -21.82 0.77
CA ILE A 74 -13.71 -23.23 0.40
C ILE A 74 -14.96 -23.99 0.88
N GLY A 75 -15.36 -23.81 2.14
CA GLY A 75 -16.53 -24.45 2.73
C GLY A 75 -17.84 -24.08 2.03
N ALA A 76 -18.01 -22.81 1.67
CA ALA A 76 -19.16 -22.34 0.88
C ALA A 76 -19.23 -23.01 -0.51
N SER A 77 -18.08 -23.24 -1.15
CA SER A 77 -18.00 -23.87 -2.48
C SER A 77 -18.37 -25.36 -2.46
N GLN A 78 -18.21 -26.05 -1.32
CA GLN A 78 -18.59 -27.46 -1.15
C GLN A 78 -20.05 -27.66 -0.68
N GLY A 79 -20.77 -26.57 -0.39
CA GLY A 79 -22.09 -26.58 0.26
C GLY A 79 -23.31 -26.72 -0.67
N LEU A 80 -23.14 -27.10 -1.94
CA LEU A 80 -24.26 -27.33 -2.86
C LEU A 80 -24.99 -28.63 -2.48
N PRO A 81 -26.26 -28.58 -2.02
CA PRO A 81 -27.01 -29.80 -1.75
C PRO A 81 -27.28 -30.52 -3.06
N THR A 82 -26.65 -31.69 -3.23
CA THR A 82 -27.07 -32.65 -4.24
C THR A 82 -28.54 -32.98 -3.99
N LYS A 83 -29.44 -32.35 -4.76
CA LYS A 83 -30.84 -32.75 -4.83
C LYS A 83 -30.85 -34.18 -5.37
N LEU A 84 -30.89 -35.13 -4.45
CA LEU A 84 -31.17 -36.53 -4.74
C LEU A 84 -32.47 -36.59 -5.54
N GLY A 85 -32.32 -36.76 -6.84
CA GLY A 85 -33.43 -36.98 -7.75
C GLY A 85 -34.15 -38.23 -7.29
N ARG A 86 -35.34 -38.05 -6.73
CA ARG A 86 -36.23 -39.13 -6.29
C ARG A 86 -36.73 -39.86 -7.54
N ARG A 87 -35.91 -40.78 -8.04
CA ARG A 87 -36.18 -41.58 -9.24
C ARG A 87 -37.03 -42.78 -8.82
N ASP A 88 -38.32 -42.68 -9.12
CA ASP A 88 -39.27 -43.75 -8.94
C ASP A 88 -39.30 -44.66 -10.18
N GLY A 89 -39.53 -45.96 -9.97
CA GLY A 89 -39.85 -46.94 -11.01
C GLY A 89 -38.72 -47.49 -11.90
N GLY A 90 -38.72 -48.83 -12.03
CA GLY A 90 -38.43 -49.49 -13.32
C GLY A 90 -37.14 -50.31 -13.41
N ASP A 91 -37.32 -51.61 -13.41
CA ASP A 91 -36.34 -52.67 -13.66
C ASP A 91 -35.49 -52.51 -14.94
N GLU A 92 -34.20 -52.89 -14.89
CA GLU A 92 -33.66 -54.08 -15.57
C GLU A 92 -32.11 -54.09 -15.50
N LYS A 93 -31.51 -55.25 -15.20
CA LYS A 93 -30.04 -55.38 -15.04
C LYS A 93 -29.37 -55.74 -16.36
N THR A 94 -28.49 -54.87 -16.86
CA THR A 94 -27.36 -55.29 -17.71
C THR A 94 -26.07 -54.57 -17.29
N ALA A 95 -25.10 -55.33 -16.82
CA ALA A 95 -23.67 -54.99 -16.71
C ALA A 95 -22.93 -56.02 -17.62
N ILE A 96 -21.69 -55.90 -18.10
CA ILE A 96 -20.54 -54.98 -17.95
C ILE A 96 -19.79 -55.02 -19.32
N ASP A 97 -18.87 -54.14 -19.71
CA ASP A 97 -18.25 -52.96 -19.08
C ASP A 97 -17.91 -51.91 -20.15
N LYS A 98 -17.69 -50.63 -19.76
CA LYS A 98 -16.92 -49.67 -20.57
C LYS A 98 -16.35 -48.52 -19.73
N ILE A 99 -15.46 -48.82 -18.78
CA ILE A 99 -14.73 -47.81 -18.00
C ILE A 99 -13.78 -47.04 -18.94
N THR A 100 -14.27 -45.89 -19.39
CA THR A 100 -13.46 -44.76 -19.85
C THR A 100 -13.15 -43.88 -18.62
N GLU A 101 -12.20 -42.97 -18.77
CA GLU A 101 -11.81 -41.95 -17.77
C GLU A 101 -10.95 -42.49 -16.62
N ASN A 102 -9.64 -42.37 -16.82
CA ASN A 102 -8.66 -42.21 -15.76
C ASN A 102 -8.81 -40.77 -15.20
N PRO A 103 -9.37 -40.55 -14.00
CA PRO A 103 -9.34 -39.26 -13.37
C PRO A 103 -8.01 -39.18 -12.62
N GLN A 104 -6.96 -38.74 -13.33
CA GLN A 104 -5.86 -38.07 -12.64
C GLN A 104 -6.46 -36.82 -12.01
N ALA A 105 -6.81 -36.92 -10.74
CA ALA A 105 -7.14 -35.79 -9.91
C ALA A 105 -5.89 -34.90 -9.85
N GLU A 106 -5.85 -33.89 -10.72
CA GLU A 106 -5.01 -32.72 -10.50
C GLU A 106 -5.30 -32.23 -9.07
N LEU A 107 -4.26 -32.01 -8.28
CA LEU A 107 -4.37 -31.42 -6.95
C LEU A 107 -4.93 -30.01 -7.15
N GLY A 108 -6.26 -29.91 -7.01
CA GLY A 108 -7.04 -28.84 -7.63
C GLY A 108 -6.72 -27.49 -7.04
N THR A 109 -5.93 -26.70 -7.77
CA THR A 109 -5.69 -25.28 -7.51
C THR A 109 -7.03 -24.55 -7.40
N GLN A 110 -7.48 -24.29 -6.17
CA GLN A 110 -8.82 -23.75 -5.94
C GLN A 110 -8.77 -22.22 -6.07
N ASN A 111 -9.48 -21.70 -7.07
CA ASN A 111 -9.68 -20.27 -7.23
C ASN A 111 -10.65 -19.75 -6.16
N ILE A 112 -10.27 -18.68 -5.48
CA ILE A 112 -11.06 -18.03 -4.43
C ILE A 112 -11.04 -16.51 -4.59
N GLU A 113 -12.06 -15.86 -4.04
CA GLU A 113 -12.12 -14.40 -3.84
C GLU A 113 -12.22 -14.12 -2.33
N ILE A 114 -11.40 -13.21 -1.82
CA ILE A 114 -11.50 -12.72 -0.43
C ILE A 114 -11.59 -11.19 -0.41
N ASP A 115 -12.56 -10.64 0.31
CA ASP A 115 -12.64 -9.19 0.55
C ASP A 115 -11.82 -8.82 1.80
N LEU A 116 -10.87 -7.90 1.65
CA LEU A 116 -10.11 -7.25 2.72
C LEU A 116 -10.73 -5.89 3.06
N SER A 117 -11.03 -5.67 4.34
CA SER A 117 -11.38 -4.35 4.88
C SER A 117 -10.20 -3.37 4.83
N GLU A 118 -10.46 -2.06 4.92
CA GLU A 118 -9.41 -1.03 4.96
C GLU A 118 -8.30 -1.33 5.98
N HIS A 119 -8.65 -1.78 7.19
CA HIS A 119 -7.66 -2.15 8.21
C HIS A 119 -6.82 -3.36 7.79
N GLU A 120 -7.40 -4.34 7.10
CA GLU A 120 -6.67 -5.51 6.59
C GLU A 120 -5.76 -5.14 5.41
N VAL A 121 -6.15 -4.15 4.60
CA VAL A 121 -5.30 -3.59 3.53
C VAL A 121 -4.15 -2.76 4.12
N ASN A 122 -4.39 -2.00 5.18
CA ASN A 122 -3.32 -1.35 5.93
C ASN A 122 -2.33 -2.37 6.53
N ASP A 123 -2.85 -3.42 7.18
CA ASP A 123 -2.04 -4.52 7.72
C ASP A 123 -1.23 -5.24 6.62
N LEU A 124 -1.80 -5.43 5.43
CA LEU A 124 -1.12 -5.97 4.24
C LEU A 124 0.05 -5.08 3.82
N VAL A 125 -0.17 -3.78 3.66
CA VAL A 125 0.90 -2.83 3.29
C VAL A 125 2.03 -2.82 4.32
N ILE A 126 1.69 -2.77 5.62
CA ILE A 126 2.66 -2.83 6.72
C ILE A 126 3.51 -4.12 6.61
N SER A 127 2.85 -5.27 6.45
CA SER A 127 3.54 -6.56 6.37
C SER A 127 4.40 -6.72 5.11
N THR A 128 4.01 -6.08 4.00
CA THR A 128 4.74 -6.11 2.72
C THR A 128 6.00 -5.25 2.79
N ILE A 129 5.84 -3.99 3.26
CA ILE A 129 6.94 -3.05 3.38
C ILE A 129 7.98 -3.51 4.42
N ALA A 130 7.54 -4.16 5.51
CA ALA A 130 8.45 -4.71 6.52
C ALA A 130 9.24 -5.94 6.06
N LYS A 131 8.81 -6.65 4.99
CA LYS A 131 9.58 -7.77 4.40
C LYS A 131 10.75 -7.29 3.56
N ASP A 132 10.66 -6.11 2.94
CA ASP A 132 11.75 -5.61 2.08
C ASP A 132 12.95 -5.14 2.94
N LYS A 133 14.06 -5.85 2.76
CA LYS A 133 15.33 -5.61 3.46
C LYS A 133 16.01 -4.31 3.04
N ASN A 134 15.60 -3.71 1.92
CA ASN A 134 16.13 -2.43 1.45
C ASN A 134 15.38 -1.26 2.10
N THR A 135 14.07 -1.36 2.30
CA THR A 135 13.29 -0.34 2.99
C THR A 135 13.53 -0.35 4.50
N SER A 136 13.78 -1.50 5.13
CA SER A 136 13.88 -1.64 6.60
C SER A 136 14.81 -0.62 7.28
N LYS A 137 15.95 -0.28 6.67
CA LYS A 137 16.87 0.78 7.13
C LYS A 137 16.22 2.16 7.21
N LEU A 138 15.41 2.50 6.21
CA LEU A 138 14.65 3.76 6.15
C LEU A 138 13.41 3.72 7.03
N LEU A 139 12.82 2.54 7.27
CA LEU A 139 11.67 2.40 8.17
C LEU A 139 11.98 2.83 9.61
N ALA A 140 13.25 2.76 10.04
CA ALA A 140 13.69 3.33 11.30
C ALA A 140 13.38 4.83 11.42
N SER A 141 13.35 5.60 10.33
CA SER A 141 13.06 7.03 10.32
C SER A 141 11.57 7.36 10.11
N THR A 142 10.70 6.34 10.04
CA THR A 142 9.24 6.51 9.99
C THR A 142 8.66 6.72 11.39
N LYS A 143 7.68 7.62 11.50
CA LYS A 143 6.94 7.95 12.73
C LYS A 143 5.56 7.29 12.78
N GLY A 144 5.06 6.91 11.62
CA GLY A 144 3.83 6.14 11.43
C GLY A 144 3.57 5.91 9.94
N LEU A 145 2.85 4.84 9.64
CA LEU A 145 2.28 4.55 8.32
C LEU A 145 0.76 4.50 8.47
N ASN A 146 0.05 4.95 7.43
CA ASN A 146 -1.38 4.74 7.30
C ASN A 146 -1.75 4.45 5.85
N THR A 147 -2.69 3.54 5.64
CA THR A 147 -3.29 3.22 4.35
C THR A 147 -4.81 3.28 4.46
N THR A 148 -5.44 4.00 3.54
CA THR A 148 -6.90 4.14 3.44
C THR A 148 -7.38 3.82 2.04
N ILE A 149 -8.64 3.41 1.92
CA ILE A 149 -9.33 3.24 0.64
C ILE A 149 -10.40 4.31 0.54
N LYS A 150 -10.33 5.13 -0.50
CA LYS A 150 -11.29 6.22 -0.72
C LYS A 150 -11.56 6.43 -2.20
N ASN A 151 -12.84 6.50 -2.55
CA ASN A 151 -13.30 6.73 -3.93
C ASN A 151 -12.73 5.72 -4.94
N GLY A 152 -12.56 4.45 -4.53
CA GLY A 152 -11.97 3.41 -5.37
C GLY A 152 -10.46 3.59 -5.64
N GLN A 153 -9.75 4.37 -4.83
CA GLN A 153 -8.29 4.51 -4.83
C GLN A 153 -7.71 4.08 -3.49
N VAL A 154 -6.49 3.56 -3.50
CA VAL A 154 -5.68 3.36 -2.30
C VAL A 154 -4.81 4.59 -2.09
N GLU A 155 -4.86 5.17 -0.90
CA GLU A 155 -3.89 6.16 -0.43
C GLU A 155 -3.08 5.53 0.70
N SER A 156 -1.79 5.31 0.46
CA SER A 156 -0.86 4.79 1.47
C SER A 156 0.30 5.74 1.65
N GLY A 157 0.70 6.02 2.90
CA GLY A 157 1.87 6.84 3.14
C GLY A 157 2.39 6.83 4.57
N VAL A 158 3.61 7.33 4.69
CA VAL A 158 4.37 7.41 5.94
C VAL A 158 4.55 8.86 6.35
N VAL A 159 4.67 9.11 7.65
CA VAL A 159 5.33 10.33 8.15
C VAL A 159 6.78 9.98 8.44
N PHE A 160 7.68 10.76 7.86
CA PHE A 160 9.12 10.48 7.77
C PHE A 160 9.94 11.68 8.22
N ASN A 161 11.02 11.47 8.98
CA ASN A 161 11.98 12.52 9.29
C ASN A 161 13.30 12.24 8.58
N VAL A 162 13.66 13.04 7.57
CA VAL A 162 14.89 12.84 6.79
C VAL A 162 16.15 13.05 7.62
N SER A 163 16.10 13.90 8.65
CA SER A 163 17.23 14.10 9.57
C SER A 163 17.46 12.92 10.54
N GLU A 164 16.53 11.96 10.63
CA GLU A 164 16.69 10.71 11.38
C GLU A 164 17.12 9.52 10.49
N VAL A 165 17.51 9.75 9.24
CA VAL A 165 18.02 8.70 8.35
C VAL A 165 19.46 8.36 8.74
N PRO A 166 19.80 7.08 9.02
CA PRO A 166 21.17 6.68 9.32
C PRO A 166 22.01 6.70 8.04
N LYS A 167 22.57 7.87 7.72
CA LYS A 167 23.35 8.11 6.49
C LYS A 167 24.56 7.18 6.41
N GLU A 168 25.07 6.72 7.54
CA GLU A 168 26.18 5.79 7.68
C GLU A 168 25.84 4.40 7.12
N GLU A 169 24.57 3.98 7.22
CA GLU A 169 24.08 2.70 6.72
C GLU A 169 23.71 2.70 5.23
N LEU A 170 23.66 3.88 4.61
CA LEU A 170 23.36 4.07 3.20
C LEU A 170 24.59 3.85 2.31
N ASN A 171 24.38 3.17 1.18
CA ASN A 171 25.38 3.07 0.12
C ASN A 171 25.50 4.41 -0.65
N GLN A 172 26.51 4.52 -1.51
CA GLN A 172 26.80 5.77 -2.23
C GLN A 172 25.66 6.25 -3.13
N GLN A 173 24.95 5.33 -3.80
CA GLN A 173 23.83 5.68 -4.68
C GLN A 173 22.61 6.15 -3.88
N GLU A 174 22.39 5.56 -2.70
CA GLU A 174 21.34 5.98 -1.76
C GLU A 174 21.61 7.38 -1.19
N LYS A 175 22.88 7.69 -0.88
CA LYS A 175 23.31 9.04 -0.45
C LYS A 175 23.07 10.10 -1.53
N GLU A 176 23.55 9.86 -2.75
CA GLU A 176 23.37 10.77 -3.88
C GLU A 176 21.89 10.99 -4.21
N LEU A 177 21.08 9.94 -4.14
CA LEU A 177 19.62 10.04 -4.31
C LEU A 177 18.99 10.89 -3.20
N LEU A 178 19.36 10.65 -1.93
CA LEU A 178 18.86 11.39 -0.79
C LEU A 178 19.21 12.88 -0.87
N GLU A 179 20.46 13.22 -1.19
CA GLU A 179 20.91 14.60 -1.42
C GLU A 179 20.13 15.27 -2.55
N LYS A 180 19.85 14.56 -3.64
CA LYS A 180 19.08 15.08 -4.77
C LYS A 180 17.61 15.33 -4.41
N VAL A 181 17.00 14.44 -3.63
CA VAL A 181 15.64 14.60 -3.08
C VAL A 181 15.58 15.79 -2.13
N ILE A 182 16.51 15.90 -1.19
CA ILE A 182 16.65 17.04 -0.27
C ILE A 182 16.81 18.36 -1.03
N LYS A 183 17.72 18.43 -2.01
CA LYS A 183 17.95 19.62 -2.83
C LYS A 183 16.71 20.03 -3.64
N THR A 184 15.88 19.07 -4.04
CA THR A 184 14.62 19.31 -4.77
C THR A 184 13.50 19.76 -3.85
N PHE A 185 13.50 19.28 -2.60
CA PHE A 185 12.49 19.56 -1.58
C PHE A 185 13.17 20.00 -0.26
N PRO A 186 13.73 21.22 -0.17
CA PRO A 186 14.54 21.63 0.99
C PRO A 186 13.83 21.59 2.35
N PHE A 187 12.49 21.64 2.34
CA PHE A 187 11.67 21.52 3.53
C PHE A 187 11.73 20.14 4.22
N LEU A 188 12.36 19.15 3.58
CA LEU A 188 12.59 17.82 4.15
C LEU A 188 13.66 17.79 5.25
N GLU A 189 14.63 18.71 5.27
CA GLU A 189 15.77 18.64 6.21
C GLU A 189 15.35 18.84 7.66
N GLU A 190 14.38 19.73 7.92
CA GLU A 190 14.12 20.26 9.27
C GLU A 190 12.92 19.63 9.99
N LYS A 191 12.16 18.73 9.32
CA LYS A 191 10.82 18.36 9.77
C LYS A 191 10.41 16.92 9.47
N GLU A 192 9.45 16.45 10.25
CA GLU A 192 8.55 15.36 9.85
C GLU A 192 7.73 15.78 8.63
N VAL A 193 7.73 14.94 7.59
CA VAL A 193 7.02 15.18 6.33
C VAL A 193 6.27 13.91 5.92
N TYR A 194 5.05 14.09 5.42
CA TYR A 194 4.28 13.00 4.84
C TYR A 194 4.80 12.62 3.45
N ILE A 195 5.04 11.34 3.21
CA ILE A 195 5.38 10.80 1.89
C ILE A 195 4.37 9.69 1.59
N GLY A 196 3.64 9.83 0.49
CA GLY A 196 2.53 8.92 0.18
C GLY A 196 2.39 8.61 -1.30
N VAL A 197 1.50 7.66 -1.59
CA VAL A 197 1.12 7.19 -2.91
C VAL A 197 -0.40 7.09 -2.93
N GLU A 198 -1.04 7.83 -3.84
CA GLU A 198 -2.48 7.76 -4.14
C GLU A 198 -2.64 7.21 -5.55
N GLY A 199 -3.35 6.09 -5.70
CA GLY A 199 -3.61 5.51 -7.01
C GLY A 199 -4.46 4.26 -6.96
N LYS A 200 -4.54 3.59 -8.12
CA LYS A 200 -5.19 2.28 -8.23
C LYS A 200 -4.12 1.20 -8.40
N PRO A 201 -4.02 0.24 -7.45
CA PRO A 201 -3.17 -0.92 -7.62
C PRO A 201 -3.74 -1.89 -8.66
N ARG A 202 -2.85 -2.63 -9.32
CA ARG A 202 -3.14 -3.82 -10.13
C ARG A 202 -2.15 -4.91 -9.81
N VAL A 203 -2.53 -6.18 -9.97
CA VAL A 203 -1.59 -7.30 -9.91
C VAL A 203 -1.20 -7.70 -11.33
N GLU A 204 0.11 -7.73 -11.59
CA GLU A 204 0.67 -8.29 -12.82
C GLU A 204 1.81 -9.25 -12.45
N ASN A 205 1.67 -10.52 -12.83
CA ASN A 205 2.64 -11.58 -12.52
C ASN A 205 2.95 -11.73 -11.02
N GLY A 206 1.94 -11.56 -10.15
CA GLY A 206 2.09 -11.61 -8.69
C GLY A 206 2.72 -10.37 -8.05
N GLN A 207 3.10 -9.37 -8.85
CA GLN A 207 3.61 -8.08 -8.37
C GLN A 207 2.52 -7.03 -8.39
N LEU A 208 2.45 -6.23 -7.33
CA LEU A 208 1.68 -5.01 -7.31
C LEU A 208 2.34 -3.98 -8.24
N LYS A 209 1.56 -3.49 -9.20
CA LYS A 209 1.85 -2.30 -10.00
C LYS A 209 0.83 -1.22 -9.69
N LEU A 210 1.19 0.00 -10.04
CA LEU A 210 0.37 1.19 -9.86
C LEU A 210 0.05 1.75 -11.26
N GLU A 211 -1.17 2.25 -11.46
CA GLU A 211 -1.59 2.83 -12.75
C GLU A 211 -0.83 4.14 -13.08
N GLU A 212 -0.74 4.52 -14.35
CA GLU A 212 0.06 5.67 -14.84
C GLU A 212 -0.29 7.00 -14.17
N GLN A 213 -1.58 7.24 -13.86
CA GLN A 213 -2.04 8.45 -13.18
C GLN A 213 -1.82 8.47 -11.65
N THR A 214 -1.06 7.50 -11.12
CA THR A 214 -0.69 7.44 -9.69
C THR A 214 0.05 8.70 -9.27
N LYS A 215 -0.37 9.26 -8.14
CA LYS A 215 0.23 10.46 -7.54
C LYS A 215 1.10 10.07 -6.38
N ILE A 216 2.34 10.52 -6.39
CA ILE A 216 3.23 10.49 -5.23
C ILE A 216 3.09 11.83 -4.50
N LYS A 217 2.79 11.76 -3.20
CA LYS A 217 2.64 12.90 -2.31
C LYS A 217 3.93 13.15 -1.54
N VAL A 218 4.37 14.40 -1.46
CA VAL A 218 5.49 14.85 -0.63
C VAL A 218 5.04 16.11 0.11
N GLY A 219 4.76 15.96 1.40
CA GLY A 219 3.94 16.88 2.16
C GLY A 219 2.54 17.00 1.54
N ASN A 220 2.08 18.24 1.33
CA ASN A 220 0.83 18.54 0.62
C ASN A 220 1.03 18.75 -0.90
N LEU A 221 2.21 18.44 -1.45
CA LEU A 221 2.46 18.47 -2.89
C LEU A 221 2.15 17.10 -3.48
N SER A 222 1.44 17.05 -4.62
CA SER A 222 1.14 15.81 -5.35
C SER A 222 1.77 15.87 -6.74
N PHE A 223 2.40 14.78 -7.17
CA PHE A 223 3.10 14.67 -8.45
C PHE A 223 2.83 13.33 -9.11
N THR A 224 2.70 13.31 -10.44
CA THR A 224 2.82 12.07 -11.22
C THR A 224 4.26 11.53 -11.20
N THR A 225 4.44 10.25 -11.56
CA THR A 225 5.77 9.64 -11.73
C THR A 225 6.60 10.40 -12.77
N ALA A 226 5.96 10.89 -13.85
CA ALA A 226 6.58 11.72 -14.89
C ALA A 226 7.08 13.08 -14.35
N GLU A 227 6.29 13.78 -13.53
CA GLU A 227 6.70 15.05 -12.93
C GLU A 227 7.85 14.88 -11.93
N LEU A 228 7.85 13.81 -11.14
CA LEU A 228 8.99 13.47 -10.28
C LEU A 228 10.20 13.06 -11.09
N SER A 229 10.02 12.35 -12.21
CA SER A 229 11.11 12.00 -13.11
C SER A 229 11.85 13.24 -13.60
N GLN A 230 11.12 14.27 -14.03
CA GLN A 230 11.68 15.55 -14.46
C GLN A 230 12.35 16.31 -13.30
N ARG A 231 11.69 16.42 -12.14
CA ARG A 231 12.20 17.19 -10.98
C ARG A 231 13.44 16.56 -10.37
N LEU A 232 13.42 15.25 -10.16
CA LEU A 232 14.52 14.49 -9.56
C LEU A 232 15.56 14.05 -10.60
N GLY A 233 15.31 14.23 -11.90
CA GLY A 233 16.18 13.72 -12.97
C GLY A 233 16.47 12.23 -12.80
N ILE A 234 15.43 11.43 -12.55
CA ILE A 234 15.45 9.97 -12.42
C ILE A 234 14.51 9.43 -13.50
N PRO A 235 14.88 8.46 -14.35
CA PRO A 235 13.97 7.88 -15.32
C PRO A 235 12.66 7.38 -14.68
N GLN A 236 11.52 7.66 -15.31
CA GLN A 236 10.20 7.31 -14.78
C GLN A 236 10.08 5.81 -14.47
N GLU A 237 10.65 4.97 -15.33
CA GLU A 237 10.65 3.52 -15.21
C GLU A 237 11.42 3.06 -13.96
N LYS A 238 12.45 3.81 -13.54
CA LYS A 238 13.18 3.54 -12.29
C LYS A 238 12.36 3.92 -11.05
N ILE A 239 11.53 4.96 -11.13
CA ILE A 239 10.58 5.31 -10.05
C ILE A 239 9.55 4.20 -9.93
N GLU A 240 8.92 3.81 -11.04
CA GLU A 240 7.92 2.73 -11.09
C GLU A 240 8.48 1.38 -10.65
N GLN A 241 9.70 1.02 -11.05
CA GLN A 241 10.38 -0.20 -10.59
C GLN A 241 10.57 -0.24 -9.07
N ARG A 242 10.82 0.91 -8.42
CA ARG A 242 10.96 1.01 -6.95
C ARG A 242 9.64 0.96 -6.20
N LEU A 243 8.51 1.13 -6.90
CA LEU A 243 7.16 1.04 -6.34
C LEU A 243 6.50 -0.34 -6.55
N LYS A 244 7.17 -1.25 -7.26
CA LYS A 244 6.70 -2.64 -7.40
C LYS A 244 6.89 -3.36 -6.07
N LEU A 245 5.79 -3.90 -5.54
CA LEU A 245 5.78 -4.68 -4.31
C LEU A 245 5.37 -6.13 -4.62
N GLU A 246 6.09 -7.10 -4.06
CA GLU A 246 5.72 -8.51 -4.16
C GLU A 246 4.64 -8.83 -3.12
N LEU A 247 3.48 -9.30 -3.58
CA LEU A 247 2.34 -9.56 -2.69
C LEU A 247 2.25 -11.04 -2.33
N GLU A 248 2.65 -11.35 -1.10
CA GLU A 248 2.57 -12.68 -0.51
C GLU A 248 1.57 -12.69 0.66
N LEU A 249 0.45 -13.41 0.51
CA LEU A 249 -0.61 -13.49 1.51
C LEU A 249 -0.81 -14.93 2.01
N GLY A 250 0.20 -15.43 2.72
CA GLY A 250 0.23 -16.80 3.22
C GLY A 250 0.23 -17.82 2.07
N ARG A 251 -0.78 -18.69 2.05
CA ARG A 251 -1.00 -19.70 0.99
C ARG A 251 -1.81 -19.20 -0.21
N LEU A 252 -2.34 -17.97 -0.17
CA LEU A 252 -3.04 -17.38 -1.31
C LEU A 252 -2.04 -16.76 -2.29
N LYS A 253 -1.91 -17.38 -3.46
CA LYS A 253 -1.27 -16.75 -4.62
C LYS A 253 -2.27 -15.78 -5.25
N ILE A 254 -2.06 -14.49 -5.04
CA ILE A 254 -2.92 -13.42 -5.58
C ILE A 254 -2.67 -13.30 -7.09
N ASN A 255 -3.74 -13.34 -7.87
CA ASN A 255 -3.72 -13.19 -9.32
C ASN A 255 -4.29 -11.83 -9.76
N ASP A 256 -5.24 -11.27 -9.01
CA ASP A 256 -5.90 -9.99 -9.29
C ASP A 256 -6.29 -9.24 -8.00
N ILE A 257 -6.39 -7.91 -8.08
CA ILE A 257 -6.88 -7.02 -7.01
C ILE A 257 -7.90 -6.02 -7.57
N GLU A 258 -9.06 -5.95 -6.94
CA GLU A 258 -10.13 -5.02 -7.31
C GLU A 258 -10.48 -4.12 -6.12
N ILE A 259 -10.25 -2.81 -6.26
CA ILE A 259 -10.61 -1.83 -5.23
C ILE A 259 -12.09 -1.45 -5.38
N LYS A 260 -12.90 -2.02 -4.49
CA LYS A 260 -14.30 -1.65 -4.23
C LYS A 260 -14.32 -0.41 -3.30
N GLU A 261 -15.49 0.19 -3.03
CA GLU A 261 -15.59 1.55 -2.45
C GLU A 261 -14.69 1.80 -1.22
N ASN A 262 -14.74 0.90 -0.24
CA ASN A 262 -13.98 0.97 1.04
C ASN A 262 -13.22 -0.35 1.36
N ASN A 263 -13.05 -1.24 0.38
CA ASN A 263 -12.48 -2.57 0.56
C ASN A 263 -11.73 -3.05 -0.70
N ALA A 264 -10.77 -3.95 -0.54
CA ALA A 264 -10.06 -4.57 -1.65
C ALA A 264 -10.47 -6.04 -1.78
N SER A 265 -10.98 -6.43 -2.94
CA SER A 265 -11.15 -7.84 -3.29
C SER A 265 -9.85 -8.39 -3.85
N LEU A 266 -9.39 -9.51 -3.30
CA LEU A 266 -8.26 -10.27 -3.82
C LEU A 266 -8.78 -11.57 -4.43
N LYS A 267 -8.48 -11.77 -5.71
CA LYS A 267 -8.79 -13.01 -6.43
C LYS A 267 -7.50 -13.76 -6.66
N GLY A 268 -7.50 -15.05 -6.38
CA GLY A 268 -6.28 -15.83 -6.42
C GLY A 268 -6.54 -17.31 -6.30
N SER A 269 -5.46 -18.06 -6.16
CA SER A 269 -5.47 -19.52 -6.06
C SER A 269 -4.78 -19.99 -4.79
N VAL A 270 -5.37 -20.98 -4.11
CA VAL A 270 -4.75 -21.72 -3.01
C VAL A 270 -4.31 -23.09 -3.52
N ASN A 271 -3.12 -23.51 -3.11
CA ASN A 271 -2.56 -24.85 -3.27
C ASN A 271 -2.50 -25.56 -1.90
#